data_AF-A0A936XIJ8-F1
#
_entry.id   AF-A0A936XIJ8-F1
#
_cell.length_a   1.000
_cell.length_b   1.000
_cell.length_c   1.000
_cell.angle_alpha   90.00
_cell.angle_beta   90.00
_cell.angle_gamma   90.00
#
_symmetry.space_group_name_H-M   'P 1'
#
loop_
_entity.id
_entity.type
_entity.pdbx_description
1 polymer ?
#
loop_
_entity_poly.entity_id
_entity_poly.type
_entity_poly.pdbx_seq_one_letter_code
_entity_poly.pdbx_strand_id
1 'polypeptide(L)'
;MFAVIWAILNIAATVALIVLIIRGSRKVRAKFGIGAAILFGIVAFSLACRNPDNDAAKAKNGNWETTENLHIRNNCHHKQSIVLDKNWLSEYVLDIFYGVNEETGQNTAIKAWVRKNGTFLGSNWEPYYVLIENLGNNRISYSVNAAQSWYLLGLMLMGNAKEFDGEMVLE
;
A
#
# COMPACT_ATOMS: atom_id res chain seq x y z
N MET A 1 13.41 -10.36 0.64
CA MET A 1 14.35 -10.37 1.78
C MET A 1 14.56 -8.97 2.38
N PHE A 2 14.80 -7.94 1.56
CA PHE A 2 14.98 -6.56 2.06
C PHE A 2 13.85 -6.08 2.99
N ALA A 3 12.59 -6.36 2.65
CA ALA A 3 11.43 -6.02 3.48
C ALA A 3 11.51 -6.54 4.92
N VAL A 4 12.02 -7.77 5.10
CA VAL A 4 12.15 -8.42 6.41
C VAL A 4 13.26 -7.77 7.22
N ILE A 5 14.41 -7.53 6.60
CA ILE A 5 15.55 -6.85 7.24
C ILE A 5 15.13 -5.45 7.70
N TRP A 6 14.41 -4.73 6.84
CA TRP A 6 13.91 -3.40 7.14
C TRP A 6 12.89 -3.37 8.28
N ALA A 7 12.02 -4.37 8.34
CA ALA A 7 11.07 -4.56 9.44
C ALA A 7 11.80 -4.81 10.77
N ILE A 8 12.80 -5.70 10.78
CA ILE A 8 13.62 -5.97 11.97
C ILE A 8 14.35 -4.70 12.42
N LEU A 9 14.93 -3.95 11.49
CA LEU A 9 15.60 -2.68 11.79
C LEU A 9 14.63 -1.67 12.42
N ASN A 10 13.41 -1.55 11.88
CA ASN A 10 12.37 -0.68 12.45
C ASN A 10 11.99 -1.10 13.88
N ILE A 11 11.84 -2.39 14.13
CA ILE A 11 11.53 -2.92 15.47
C ILE A 11 12.67 -2.58 16.43
N ALA A 12 13.92 -2.86 16.04
CA ALA A 12 15.10 -2.59 16.86
C ALA A 12 15.24 -1.08 17.17
N ALA A 13 15.07 -0.22 16.16
CA ALA A 13 15.10 1.23 16.33
C ALA A 13 13.99 1.72 17.25
N THR A 14 12.78 1.17 17.13
CA THR A 14 11.64 1.52 17.99
C THR A 14 11.90 1.13 19.44
N VAL A 15 12.42 -0.07 19.70
CA VAL A 15 12.80 -0.51 21.05
C VAL A 15 13.89 0.38 21.63
N ALA A 16 14.93 0.69 20.85
CA ALA A 16 16.00 1.60 21.27
C ALA A 16 15.44 2.98 21.64
N LEU A 17 14.53 3.52 20.83
CA LEU A 17 13.88 4.81 21.08
C LEU A 17 13.06 4.78 22.38
N ILE A 18 12.28 3.72 22.62
CA ILE A 18 11.52 3.55 23.88
C ILE A 18 12.47 3.55 25.09
N VAL A 19 13.58 2.82 25.02
CA VAL A 19 14.58 2.77 26.10
C VAL A 19 15.18 4.16 26.35
N LEU A 20 15.51 4.90 25.28
CA LEU A 20 16.03 6.26 25.38
C LEU A 20 15.01 7.23 25.99
N ILE A 21 13.74 7.15 25.60
CA ILE A 21 12.67 7.97 26.16
C ILE A 21 12.51 7.67 27.65
N ILE A 22 12.45 6.39 28.06
CA ILE A 22 12.32 6.02 29.49
C ILE A 22 13.51 6.54 30.31
N ARG A 23 14.74 6.36 29.81
CA ARG A 23 15.95 6.86 30.46
C ARG A 23 15.98 8.38 30.53
N GLY A 24 15.57 9.04 29.45
CA GLY A 24 15.43 10.50 29.37
C GLY A 24 14.41 11.04 30.37
N SER A 25 13.20 10.46 30.40
CA SER A 25 12.13 10.82 31.33
C SER A 25 12.55 10.69 32.79
N ARG A 26 13.35 9.69 33.15
CA ARG A 26 13.92 9.58 34.51
C ARG A 26 14.84 10.75 34.85
N LYS A 27 15.70 11.16 33.92
CA LYS A 27 16.60 12.32 34.10
C LYS A 27 15.82 13.63 34.17
N VAL A 28 14.81 13.82 33.32
CA VAL A 28 13.94 15.00 33.33
C VAL A 28 13.15 15.05 34.65
N ARG A 29 12.58 13.92 35.09
CA ARG A 29 11.87 13.83 36.36
C ARG A 29 12.74 14.23 37.56
N ALA A 30 14.00 13.80 37.57
CA ALA A 30 14.93 14.11 38.65
C ALA A 30 15.28 15.61 38.74
N LYS A 31 15.31 16.32 37.61
CA LYS A 31 15.69 17.75 37.58
C LYS A 31 14.51 18.73 37.60
N PHE A 32 13.42 18.38 36.92
CA PHE A 32 12.32 19.29 36.62
C PHE A 32 10.95 18.78 37.13
N GLY A 33 10.94 17.65 37.84
CA GLY A 33 9.72 17.07 38.40
C GLY A 33 8.90 16.27 37.38
N ILE A 34 7.79 15.69 37.87
CA ILE A 34 6.99 14.73 37.10
C ILE A 34 6.24 15.36 35.93
N GLY A 35 5.79 16.62 36.05
CA GLY A 35 5.08 17.33 34.98
C GLY A 35 5.95 17.52 33.73
N ALA A 36 7.20 17.94 33.91
CA ALA A 36 8.16 18.06 32.81
C ALA A 36 8.47 16.71 32.15
N ALA A 37 8.52 15.62 32.94
CA ALA A 37 8.75 14.28 32.40
C ALA A 37 7.57 13.77 31.56
N ILE A 38 6.33 14.09 31.95
CA ILE A 38 5.14 13.77 31.17
C ILE A 38 5.15 14.55 29.84
N LEU A 39 5.40 15.86 29.89
CA LEU A 39 5.51 16.68 28.68
C LEU A 39 6.61 16.18 27.74
N PHE A 40 7.78 15.82 28.27
CA PHE A 40 8.87 15.24 27.50
C PHE A 40 8.44 13.94 26.81
N GLY A 41 7.74 13.04 27.52
CA GLY A 41 7.22 11.81 26.94
C GLY A 41 6.23 12.08 25.80
N ILE A 42 5.30 13.02 25.99
CA ILE A 42 4.32 13.41 24.96
C ILE A 42 5.02 13.96 23.72
N VAL A 43 5.98 14.88 23.89
CA VAL A 43 6.71 15.49 22.76
C VAL A 43 7.60 14.47 22.04
N ALA A 44 8.30 13.62 22.78
CA ALA A 44 9.14 12.59 22.17
C ALA A 44 8.30 11.56 21.38
N PHE A 45 7.13 11.19 21.93
CA PHE A 45 6.21 10.27 21.27
C PHE A 45 5.52 10.90 20.05
N SER A 46 5.10 12.17 20.13
CA SER A 46 4.47 12.85 19.00
C SER A 46 5.41 13.02 17.81
N LEU A 47 6.71 13.27 18.06
CA LEU A 47 7.74 13.30 17.02
C LEU A 47 7.99 11.93 16.41
N ALA A 48 7.96 10.86 17.22
CA ALA A 48 8.17 9.49 16.76
C ALA A 48 6.98 8.91 15.98
N CYS A 49 5.76 9.35 16.30
CA CYS A 49 4.52 8.92 15.65
C CYS A 49 4.05 9.88 14.57
N ARG A 50 4.90 10.82 14.12
CA ARG A 50 4.52 11.74 13.06
C ARG A 50 4.31 10.94 11.78
N ASN A 51 3.06 10.89 11.33
CA ASN A 51 2.73 10.29 10.05
C ASN A 51 3.20 11.26 8.95
N PRO A 52 4.04 10.83 8.00
CA PRO A 52 4.53 11.70 6.93
C PRO A 52 3.43 12.08 5.92
N ASP A 53 2.28 11.38 5.93
CA ASP A 53 1.25 11.48 4.89
C ASP A 53 0.13 12.50 5.15
N ASN A 54 0.37 13.58 5.91
CA ASN A 54 -0.66 14.62 6.03
C ASN A 54 -0.67 15.66 4.88
N ASP A 55 0.37 15.70 4.03
CA ASP A 55 0.50 16.73 2.98
C ASP A 55 0.65 16.19 1.54
N ALA A 56 0.61 14.88 1.32
CA ALA A 56 0.53 14.33 -0.04
C ALA A 56 -0.95 14.33 -0.49
N ALA A 57 -1.32 15.36 -1.23
CA ALA A 57 -2.60 15.50 -1.90
C ALA A 57 -3.08 14.16 -2.49
N LYS A 58 -4.20 13.64 -1.98
CA LYS A 58 -5.13 12.68 -2.60
C LYS A 58 -4.54 12.01 -3.86
N ALA A 59 -3.56 11.13 -3.72
CA ALA A 59 -3.12 10.33 -4.85
C ALA A 59 -4.34 9.55 -5.31
N LYS A 60 -4.67 9.64 -6.60
CA LYS A 60 -5.81 8.94 -7.20
C LYS A 60 -5.70 7.47 -6.79
N ASN A 61 -6.73 6.98 -6.09
CA ASN A 61 -6.83 5.57 -5.70
C ASN A 61 -6.44 4.71 -6.91
N GLY A 62 -5.59 3.69 -6.71
CA GLY A 62 -5.22 2.68 -7.72
C GLY A 62 -6.37 1.78 -8.14
N ASN A 63 -7.53 2.40 -8.38
CA ASN A 63 -8.74 1.84 -8.87
C ASN A 63 -8.85 2.29 -10.32
N TRP A 64 -9.00 1.33 -11.21
CA TRP A 64 -9.36 1.55 -12.59
C TRP A 64 -10.82 1.17 -12.76
N GLU A 65 -11.59 2.03 -13.41
CA GLU A 65 -12.95 1.70 -13.86
C GLU A 65 -13.03 2.02 -15.34
N THR A 66 -13.69 1.15 -16.10
CA THR A 66 -13.93 1.39 -17.52
C THR A 66 -14.71 2.69 -17.71
N THR A 67 -14.27 3.51 -18.67
CA THR A 67 -14.99 4.72 -19.09
C THR A 67 -16.04 4.43 -20.17
N GLU A 68 -16.08 3.21 -20.69
CA GLU A 68 -17.03 2.79 -21.71
C GLU A 68 -18.36 2.36 -21.05
N ASN A 69 -19.48 2.82 -21.62
CA ASN A 69 -20.82 2.36 -21.23
C ASN A 69 -21.04 0.93 -21.75
N LEU A 70 -20.42 -0.04 -21.08
CA LEU A 70 -20.56 -1.46 -21.42
C LEU A 70 -21.94 -1.95 -20.96
N HIS A 71 -22.72 -2.48 -21.91
CA HIS A 71 -23.94 -3.23 -21.60
C HIS A 71 -23.52 -4.65 -21.21
N ILE A 72 -23.49 -4.91 -19.90
CA ILE A 72 -23.08 -6.20 -19.34
C ILE A 72 -24.30 -7.12 -19.22
N ARG A 73 -24.22 -8.29 -19.85
CA ARG A 73 -25.29 -9.30 -19.83
C ARG A 73 -25.56 -9.74 -18.40
N ASN A 74 -26.83 -9.68 -17.99
CA ASN A 74 -27.35 -10.16 -16.70
C ASN A 74 -26.75 -9.53 -15.43
N ASN A 75 -25.97 -8.44 -15.54
CA ASN A 75 -25.34 -7.77 -14.39
C ASN A 75 -24.46 -8.71 -13.52
N CYS A 76 -24.00 -9.84 -14.08
CA CYS A 76 -23.14 -10.79 -13.38
C CYS A 76 -21.70 -10.28 -13.44
N HIS A 77 -21.19 -9.84 -12.29
CA HIS A 77 -19.80 -9.46 -12.12
C HIS A 77 -19.01 -10.65 -11.58
N HIS A 78 -18.11 -11.19 -12.40
CA HIS A 78 -17.13 -12.18 -11.96
C HIS A 78 -15.87 -11.47 -11.47
N LYS A 79 -15.16 -12.10 -10.54
CA LYS A 79 -13.92 -11.59 -9.97
C LYS A 79 -12.80 -12.59 -10.24
N GLN A 80 -11.72 -12.11 -10.85
CA GLN A 80 -10.46 -12.85 -10.97
C GLN A 80 -9.36 -12.03 -10.28
N SER A 81 -8.40 -12.73 -9.66
CA SER A 81 -7.36 -12.09 -8.87
C SER A 81 -5.99 -12.59 -9.31
N ILE A 82 -5.04 -11.67 -9.48
CA ILE A 82 -3.65 -11.96 -9.84
C ILE A 82 -2.73 -11.47 -8.73
N VAL A 83 -1.78 -12.30 -8.35
CA VAL A 83 -0.69 -11.90 -7.46
C VAL A 83 0.38 -11.18 -8.28
N LEU A 84 0.54 -9.88 -8.07
CA LEU A 84 1.53 -9.05 -8.76
C LEU A 84 2.94 -9.26 -8.20
N ASP A 85 3.04 -9.31 -6.87
CA ASP A 85 4.30 -9.53 -6.16
C ASP A 85 3.99 -10.16 -4.79
N LYS A 86 4.90 -11.02 -4.33
CA LYS A 86 4.77 -11.73 -3.08
C LYS A 86 6.10 -11.77 -2.36
N ASN A 87 6.09 -11.31 -1.12
CA ASN A 87 7.20 -11.44 -0.20
C ASN A 87 6.73 -12.08 1.11
N TRP A 88 7.66 -12.29 2.03
CA TRP A 88 7.39 -12.98 3.30
C TRP A 88 6.44 -12.23 4.24
N LEU A 89 6.29 -10.91 4.08
CA LEU A 89 5.49 -10.06 4.96
C LEU A 89 4.21 -9.55 4.29
N SER A 90 4.13 -9.60 2.96
CA SER A 90 3.06 -8.98 2.20
C SER A 90 2.90 -9.62 0.82
N GLU A 91 1.66 -9.55 0.34
CA GLU A 91 1.25 -9.98 -0.98
C GLU A 91 0.46 -8.84 -1.64
N TYR A 92 0.80 -8.53 -2.89
CA TYR A 92 0.15 -7.51 -3.69
C TYR A 92 -0.73 -8.19 -4.72
N VAL A 93 -2.02 -7.85 -4.72
CA VAL A 93 -3.04 -8.54 -5.52
C VAL A 93 -3.80 -7.52 -6.35
N LEU A 94 -3.85 -7.75 -7.66
CA LEU A 94 -4.73 -7.07 -8.59
C LEU A 94 -6.05 -7.85 -8.66
N ASP A 95 -7.14 -7.22 -8.25
CA ASP A 95 -8.49 -7.75 -8.37
C ASP A 95 -9.15 -7.14 -9.61
N ILE A 96 -9.63 -7.98 -10.52
CA ILE A 96 -10.29 -7.57 -11.77
C ILE A 96 -11.72 -8.11 -11.77
N PHE A 97 -12.64 -7.20 -12.01
CA PHE A 97 -14.06 -7.47 -12.18
C PHE A 97 -14.40 -7.41 -13.65
N TYR A 98 -15.03 -8.47 -14.15
CA TYR A 98 -15.38 -8.60 -15.55
C TYR A 98 -16.80 -9.14 -15.71
N GLY A 99 -17.33 -9.00 -16.92
CA GLY A 99 -18.63 -9.52 -17.29
C GLY A 99 -18.72 -9.73 -18.80
N VAL A 100 -19.77 -10.43 -19.24
CA VAL A 100 -19.99 -10.70 -20.66
C VAL A 100 -20.58 -9.45 -21.31
N ASN A 101 -19.88 -8.88 -22.28
CA ASN A 101 -20.39 -7.77 -23.09
C ASN A 101 -21.50 -8.29 -24.02
N GLU A 102 -22.67 -7.63 -24.03
CA GLU A 102 -23.82 -8.02 -24.84
C GLU A 102 -23.58 -7.91 -26.35
N GLU A 103 -22.74 -6.96 -26.79
CA GLU A 103 -22.48 -6.70 -28.20
C GLU A 103 -21.50 -7.71 -28.81
N THR A 104 -20.44 -8.05 -28.07
CA THR A 104 -19.38 -8.94 -28.56
C THR A 104 -19.55 -10.39 -28.08
N GLY A 105 -20.35 -10.62 -27.03
CA GLY A 105 -20.46 -11.92 -26.37
C GLY A 105 -19.19 -12.33 -25.62
N GLN A 106 -18.21 -11.43 -25.46
CA GLN A 106 -16.91 -11.71 -24.85
C GLN A 106 -16.81 -11.17 -23.41
N ASN A 107 -16.01 -11.84 -22.59
CA ASN A 107 -15.64 -11.36 -21.26
C ASN A 107 -14.81 -10.09 -21.39
N THR A 108 -15.28 -9.01 -20.77
CA THR A 108 -14.67 -7.68 -20.82
C THR A 108 -14.44 -7.17 -19.39
N ALA A 109 -13.27 -6.57 -19.13
CA ALA A 109 -12.99 -5.98 -17.84
C ALA A 109 -13.83 -4.71 -17.60
N ILE A 110 -14.40 -4.60 -16.41
CA ILE A 110 -15.29 -3.51 -15.99
C ILE A 110 -14.57 -2.63 -14.97
N LYS A 111 -13.96 -3.25 -13.96
CA LYS A 111 -13.28 -2.56 -12.86
C LYS A 111 -12.07 -3.33 -12.41
N ALA A 112 -11.09 -2.63 -11.88
CA ALA A 112 -9.99 -3.25 -11.19
C ALA A 112 -9.49 -2.38 -10.05
N TRP A 113 -8.94 -3.02 -9.04
CA TRP A 113 -8.21 -2.32 -7.98
C TRP A 113 -7.07 -3.19 -7.49
N VAL A 114 -6.06 -2.54 -6.95
CA VAL A 114 -4.96 -3.24 -6.31
C VAL A 114 -5.10 -3.16 -4.80
N ARG A 115 -4.86 -4.27 -4.15
CA ARG A 115 -4.82 -4.37 -2.69
C ARG A 115 -3.53 -5.02 -2.22
N LYS A 116 -3.08 -4.60 -1.04
CA LYS A 116 -1.98 -5.21 -0.32
C LYS A 116 -2.54 -6.01 0.86
N ASN A 117 -2.19 -7.28 0.94
CA ASN A 117 -2.43 -8.12 2.12
C ASN A 117 -1.12 -8.24 2.91
N GLY A 118 -1.18 -8.21 4.25
CA GLY A 118 -0.01 -8.40 5.12
C GLY A 118 0.29 -7.21 6.04
N THR A 119 1.56 -7.06 6.45
CA THR A 119 1.96 -6.10 7.49
C THR A 119 2.63 -4.83 6.93
N PHE A 120 2.44 -3.71 7.64
CA PHE A 120 3.13 -2.44 7.42
C PHE A 120 4.20 -2.24 8.50
N LEU A 121 5.42 -2.75 8.27
CA LEU A 121 6.57 -2.60 9.18
C LEU A 121 7.63 -1.69 8.56
N GLY A 122 7.33 -0.41 8.48
CA GLY A 122 8.23 0.59 7.88
C GLY A 122 8.31 0.51 6.36
N SER A 123 7.31 -0.08 5.70
CA SER A 123 7.17 -0.04 4.24
C SER A 123 5.73 0.32 3.87
N ASN A 124 5.59 1.32 3.02
CA ASN A 124 4.32 1.69 2.41
C ASN A 124 4.37 1.36 0.92
N TRP A 125 3.25 0.89 0.39
CA TRP A 125 3.10 0.62 -1.03
C TRP A 125 1.82 1.30 -1.48
N GLU A 126 1.95 2.15 -2.50
CA GLU A 126 0.87 2.98 -2.97
C GLU A 126 0.79 2.89 -4.49
N PRO A 127 -0.34 2.40 -5.05
CA PRO A 127 -0.54 2.37 -6.49
C PRO A 127 -0.84 3.77 -7.01
N TYR A 128 -0.15 4.15 -8.08
CA TYR A 128 -0.38 5.43 -8.77
C TYR A 128 -1.48 5.32 -9.82
N TYR A 129 -1.44 4.27 -10.62
CA TYR A 129 -2.46 3.98 -11.61
C TYR A 129 -2.50 2.49 -11.94
N VAL A 130 -3.66 2.07 -12.43
CA VAL A 130 -3.91 0.76 -13.01
C VAL A 130 -4.46 1.04 -14.40
N LEU A 131 -3.89 0.39 -15.41
CA LEU A 131 -4.35 0.43 -16.79
C LEU A 131 -4.77 -0.99 -17.18
N ILE A 132 -5.95 -1.13 -17.76
CA ILE A 132 -6.43 -2.39 -18.33
C ILE A 132 -6.89 -2.13 -19.76
N GLU A 133 -6.40 -2.96 -20.68
CA GLU A 133 -6.77 -2.93 -22.08
C GLU A 133 -7.38 -4.28 -22.48
N ASN A 134 -8.57 -4.24 -23.08
CA ASN A 134 -9.20 -5.44 -23.61
C ASN A 134 -8.61 -5.77 -24.99
N LEU A 135 -7.93 -6.90 -25.10
CA LEU A 135 -7.29 -7.37 -26.35
C LEU A 135 -8.26 -8.20 -27.23
N GLY A 136 -9.46 -8.48 -26.72
CA GLY A 136 -10.44 -9.37 -27.35
C GLY A 136 -10.16 -10.85 -27.07
N ASN A 137 -11.09 -11.73 -27.47
CA ASN A 137 -11.04 -13.18 -27.20
C ASN A 137 -10.88 -13.50 -25.70
N ASN A 138 -11.60 -12.77 -24.84
CA ASN A 138 -11.51 -12.87 -23.39
C ASN A 138 -10.10 -12.58 -22.83
N ARG A 139 -9.24 -11.86 -23.55
CA ARG A 139 -7.90 -11.50 -23.09
C ARG A 139 -7.81 -10.03 -22.71
N ILE A 140 -7.04 -9.76 -21.67
CA ILE A 140 -6.72 -8.41 -21.24
C ILE A 140 -5.23 -8.27 -20.98
N SER A 141 -4.72 -7.07 -21.26
CA SER A 141 -3.42 -6.60 -20.80
C SER A 141 -3.62 -5.71 -19.58
N TYR A 142 -2.74 -5.82 -18.59
CA TYR A 142 -2.73 -4.94 -17.43
C TYR A 142 -1.35 -4.31 -17.24
N SER A 143 -1.35 -3.07 -16.77
CA SER A 143 -0.17 -2.35 -16.31
C SER A 143 -0.49 -1.68 -14.97
N VAL A 144 0.31 -1.97 -13.94
CA VAL A 144 0.16 -1.41 -12.61
C VAL A 144 1.45 -0.70 -12.22
N ASN A 145 1.36 0.60 -12.00
CA ASN A 145 2.49 1.39 -11.50
C ASN A 145 2.25 1.77 -10.04
N ALA A 146 3.25 1.58 -9.21
CA ALA A 146 3.17 1.82 -7.77
C ALA A 146 4.49 2.32 -7.19
N ALA A 147 4.40 3.16 -6.15
CA ALA A 147 5.53 3.51 -5.32
C ALA A 147 5.67 2.57 -4.13
N GLN A 148 6.90 2.13 -3.91
CA GLN A 148 7.33 1.46 -2.71
C GLN A 148 8.20 2.42 -1.89
N SER A 149 7.65 2.90 -0.77
CA SER A 149 8.32 3.80 0.17
C SER A 149 8.78 3.05 1.41
N TRP A 150 9.93 3.45 1.95
CA TRP A 150 10.58 2.84 3.11
C TRP A 150 10.78 3.88 4.20
N TYR A 151 10.25 3.57 5.38
CA TYR A 151 10.24 4.44 6.53
C TYR A 151 11.06 3.84 7.66
N LEU A 152 11.76 4.70 8.41
CA LEU A 152 12.41 4.35 9.67
C LEU A 152 11.90 5.31 10.74
N LEU A 153 11.26 4.78 11.80
CA LEU A 153 10.67 5.60 12.87
C LEU A 153 9.73 6.71 12.34
N GLY A 154 8.94 6.40 11.30
CA GLY A 154 8.01 7.35 10.68
C GLY A 154 8.62 8.28 9.64
N LEU A 155 9.95 8.30 9.45
CA LEU A 155 10.62 9.13 8.46
C LEU A 155 10.86 8.35 7.16
N MET A 156 10.41 8.88 6.02
CA MET A 156 10.71 8.29 4.71
C MET A 156 12.21 8.45 4.39
N LEU A 157 12.88 7.34 4.09
CA LEU A 157 14.31 7.33 3.73
C LEU A 157 14.53 7.00 2.26
N MET A 158 13.69 6.16 1.67
CA MET A 158 13.83 5.70 0.29
C MET A 158 12.45 5.53 -0.34
N GLY A 159 12.37 5.78 -1.64
CA GLY A 159 11.18 5.51 -2.46
C GLY A 159 11.62 5.01 -3.83
N ASN A 160 10.99 3.94 -4.30
CA ASN A 160 11.23 3.39 -5.62
C ASN A 160 9.90 3.18 -6.34
N ALA A 161 9.83 3.50 -7.62
CA ALA A 161 8.73 3.09 -8.47
C ALA A 161 8.88 1.60 -8.84
N LYS A 162 7.75 0.90 -8.93
CA LYS A 162 7.63 -0.45 -9.44
C LYS A 162 6.51 -0.49 -10.47
N GLU A 163 6.77 -1.21 -11.54
CA GLU A 163 5.83 -1.43 -12.61
C GLU A 163 5.60 -2.93 -12.76
N PHE A 164 4.34 -3.31 -12.98
CA PHE A 164 3.91 -4.68 -13.18
C PHE A 164 3.06 -4.74 -14.44
N ASP A 165 3.57 -5.40 -15.47
CA ASP A 165 2.86 -5.59 -16.73
C ASP A 165 2.61 -7.08 -16.96
N GLY A 166 1.48 -7.39 -17.58
CA GLY A 166 1.18 -8.76 -17.98
C GLY A 166 -0.12 -8.89 -18.76
N GLU A 167 -0.34 -10.10 -19.26
CA GLU A 167 -1.57 -10.48 -19.93
C GLU A 167 -2.26 -11.60 -19.17
N MET A 168 -3.60 -11.64 -19.25
CA MET A 168 -4.39 -12.73 -18.68
C MET A 168 -5.62 -13.03 -19.52
N VAL A 169 -6.13 -14.25 -19.34
CA VAL A 169 -7.40 -14.69 -19.94
C VAL A 169 -8.47 -14.66 -18.85
N LEU A 170 -9.59 -14.00 -19.17
CA LEU A 170 -10.79 -13.93 -18.35
C LEU A 170 -11.61 -15.22 -18.50
N GLU A 171 -11.82 -15.91 -17.39
CA GLU A 171 -12.51 -17.21 -17.34
C GLU A 171 -14.04 -17.10 -17.44
#